data_AF-A0A1S2QVP8-F1
#
_entry.id   AF-A0A1S2QVP8-F1
#
_cell.length_a   1.000
_cell.length_b   1.000
_cell.length_c   1.000
_cell.angle_alpha   90.00
_cell.angle_beta   90.00
_cell.angle_gamma   90.00
#
_symmetry.space_group_name_H-M   'P 1'
#
loop_
_entity.id
_entity.type
_entity.pdbx_description
1 polymer ?
#
loop_
_entity_poly.entity_id
_entity_poly.type
_entity_poly.pdbx_seq_one_letter_code
_entity_poly.pdbx_strand_id
1 'polypeptide(L)'
;MLKGLLEKLKNPKQKSLETETKPFSQEEIEALVDARLKEHAESLKRPSSAVEDLSLTAKQIEFALSLIAKIGNEYVLATEPDKLTLKDLNKLIAYNRYKNKGILINLAKKGVLRKV
;
A
#
# COMPACT_ATOMS: atom_id res chain seq x y z
N MET A 1 21.13 49.97 31.53
CA MET A 1 22.24 49.03 31.26
C MET A 1 21.79 47.95 30.26
N LEU A 2 21.63 48.30 28.97
CA LEU A 2 21.11 47.37 27.94
C LEU A 2 21.97 47.33 26.66
N LYS A 3 23.17 47.92 26.67
CA LYS A 3 24.07 47.98 25.49
C LYS A 3 24.96 46.74 25.31
N GLY A 4 25.08 45.88 26.34
CA GLY A 4 25.99 44.73 26.31
C GLY A 4 25.44 43.45 25.66
N LEU A 5 24.13 43.37 25.39
CA LEU A 5 23.51 42.14 24.87
C LEU A 5 23.56 42.05 23.33
N LEU A 6 23.66 43.19 22.63
CA LEU A 6 23.72 43.24 21.16
C LEU A 6 25.10 42.97 20.57
N GLU A 7 26.19 43.12 21.34
CA GLU A 7 27.54 42.76 20.86
C GLU A 7 27.77 41.25 20.74
N LYS A 8 27.04 40.43 21.50
CA LYS A 8 27.19 38.97 21.46
C LYS A 8 26.54 38.30 20.25
N LEU A 9 25.70 39.02 19.49
CA LEU A 9 25.04 38.47 18.29
C LEU A 9 25.83 38.69 16.99
N LYS A 10 26.95 39.42 17.03
CA LYS A 10 27.71 39.82 15.83
C LYS A 10 28.97 39.01 15.56
N ASN A 11 29.29 38.03 16.40
CA ASN A 11 30.43 37.13 16.20
C ASN A 11 29.98 35.67 16.23
N PRO A 12 29.58 35.09 15.09
CA PRO A 12 29.64 33.65 14.95
C PRO A 12 31.13 33.30 14.88
N LYS A 13 31.75 32.94 16.01
CA LYS A 13 32.94 32.11 15.96
C LYS A 13 32.52 30.82 15.27
N GLN A 14 32.80 30.73 13.99
CA GLN A 14 32.74 29.50 13.22
C GLN A 14 33.58 28.48 13.96
N LYS A 15 32.92 27.61 14.72
CA LYS A 15 33.48 26.32 15.08
C LYS A 15 33.28 25.47 13.85
N SER A 16 34.24 25.52 12.94
CA SER A 16 34.34 24.57 11.82
C SER A 16 34.36 23.17 12.42
N LEU A 17 33.25 22.47 12.30
CA LEU A 17 33.28 21.02 12.26
C LEU A 17 34.04 20.69 10.97
N GLU A 18 35.27 20.23 11.12
CA GLU A 18 36.04 19.58 10.06
C GLU A 18 35.31 18.27 9.73
N THR A 19 34.27 18.38 8.91
CA THR A 19 33.78 17.24 8.15
C THR A 19 34.80 17.06 7.04
N GLU A 20 35.69 16.08 7.16
CA GLU A 20 36.54 15.63 6.06
C GLU A 20 35.63 15.31 4.87
N THR A 21 35.49 16.28 3.95
CA THR A 21 34.84 16.06 2.67
C THR A 21 35.80 15.25 1.82
N LYS A 22 35.76 13.93 1.99
CA LYS A 22 36.35 13.02 1.00
C LYS A 22 35.70 13.36 -0.34
N PRO A 23 36.45 13.76 -1.37
CA PRO A 23 35.87 13.99 -2.68
C PRO A 23 35.40 12.63 -3.19
N PHE A 24 34.09 12.41 -3.19
CA PHE A 24 33.51 11.22 -3.81
C PHE A 24 33.89 11.25 -5.29
N SER A 25 34.51 10.18 -5.76
CA SER A 25 34.84 10.03 -7.17
C SER A 25 33.54 9.84 -7.96
N GLN A 26 33.53 10.24 -9.23
CA GLN A 26 32.34 10.11 -10.07
C GLN A 26 31.91 8.64 -10.18
N GLU A 27 32.89 7.74 -10.19
CA GLU A 27 32.74 6.30 -10.24
C GLU A 27 32.02 5.73 -9.01
N GLU A 28 32.27 6.28 -7.81
CA GLU A 28 31.59 5.87 -6.58
C GLU A 28 30.11 6.28 -6.59
N ILE A 29 29.80 7.46 -7.13
CA ILE A 29 28.43 7.97 -7.26
C ILE A 29 27.64 7.12 -8.25
N GLU A 30 28.23 6.82 -9.41
CA GLU A 30 27.63 5.99 -10.44
C GLU A 30 27.38 4.56 -9.92
N ALA A 31 28.36 3.97 -9.22
CA ALA A 31 28.19 2.65 -8.60
C ALA A 31 27.06 2.61 -7.56
N LEU A 32 26.90 3.67 -6.76
CA LEU A 32 25.83 3.76 -5.77
C LEU A 32 24.45 3.90 -6.41
N VAL A 33 24.35 4.70 -7.48
CA VAL A 33 23.11 4.88 -8.25
C VAL A 33 22.74 3.56 -8.93
N ASP A 34 23.69 2.89 -9.58
CA ASP A 34 23.46 1.61 -10.24
C ASP A 34 23.06 0.51 -9.27
N ALA A 35 23.71 0.43 -8.10
CA ALA A 35 23.32 -0.51 -7.05
C ALA A 35 21.88 -0.27 -6.58
N ARG A 36 21.49 0.99 -6.39
CA ARG A 36 20.14 1.35 -5.93
C ARG A 36 19.07 1.16 -7.00
N LEU A 37 19.39 1.44 -8.27
CA LEU A 37 18.52 1.16 -9.41
C LEU A 37 18.34 -0.36 -9.60
N LYS A 38 19.39 -1.15 -9.40
CA LYS A 38 19.34 -2.60 -9.49
C LYS A 38 18.50 -3.22 -8.36
N GLU A 39 18.67 -2.75 -7.12
CA GLU A 39 17.84 -3.16 -5.97
C GLU A 39 16.36 -2.86 -6.21
N HIS A 40 16.04 -1.65 -6.69
CA HIS A 40 14.67 -1.27 -7.05
C HIS A 40 14.13 -2.12 -8.21
N ALA A 41 14.91 -2.38 -9.24
CA ALA A 41 14.51 -3.24 -10.36
C ALA A 41 14.24 -4.68 -9.91
N GLU A 42 15.01 -5.22 -8.96
CA GLU A 42 14.78 -6.54 -8.38
C GLU A 42 13.51 -6.60 -7.51
N SER A 43 13.18 -5.50 -6.82
CA SER A 43 11.90 -5.38 -6.08
C SER A 43 10.68 -5.39 -7.01
N LEU A 44 10.80 -4.76 -8.19
CA LEU A 44 9.74 -4.67 -9.20
C LEU A 44 9.55 -5.99 -9.98
N LYS A 45 10.58 -6.85 -10.03
CA LYS A 45 10.52 -8.17 -10.66
C LYS A 45 9.84 -9.23 -9.79
N ARG A 46 9.52 -8.95 -8.53
CA ARG A 46 8.65 -9.84 -7.75
C ARG A 46 7.25 -9.75 -8.36
N PRO A 47 6.69 -10.86 -8.88
CA PRO A 47 5.36 -10.81 -9.47
C PRO A 47 4.38 -10.35 -8.39
N SER A 48 3.74 -9.21 -8.64
CA SER A 48 2.72 -8.61 -7.77
C SER A 48 1.50 -9.50 -7.55
N SER A 49 1.43 -10.67 -8.21
CA SER A 49 0.38 -11.67 -8.08
C SER A 49 0.45 -12.47 -6.76
N ALA A 50 1.58 -12.47 -6.05
CA ALA A 50 1.74 -13.30 -4.84
C ALA A 50 1.16 -12.66 -3.56
N VAL A 51 0.84 -11.37 -3.57
CA VAL A 51 0.33 -10.63 -2.38
C VAL A 51 -1.19 -10.49 -2.40
N GLU A 52 -1.86 -11.06 -3.41
CA GLU A 52 -3.25 -10.74 -3.74
C GLU A 52 -4.28 -11.76 -3.21
N ASP A 53 -3.82 -12.91 -2.73
CA ASP A 53 -4.63 -13.94 -2.07
C ASP A 53 -4.44 -13.93 -0.55
N LEU A 54 -4.34 -12.73 0.03
CA LEU A 54 -4.40 -12.58 1.49
C LEU A 54 -5.81 -12.99 1.97
N SER A 55 -5.83 -13.98 2.86
CA SER A 55 -7.01 -14.40 3.61
C SER A 55 -7.56 -13.22 4.43
N LEU A 56 -8.89 -13.11 4.50
CA LEU A 56 -9.53 -12.07 5.29
C LEU A 56 -9.39 -12.31 6.80
N THR A 57 -9.26 -11.24 7.58
CA THR A 57 -9.46 -11.30 9.04
C THR A 57 -10.92 -11.58 9.37
N ALA A 58 -11.22 -12.07 10.58
CA ALA A 58 -12.59 -12.35 11.02
C ALA A 58 -13.54 -11.15 10.84
N LYS A 59 -13.10 -9.94 11.25
CA LYS A 59 -13.87 -8.70 11.06
C LYS A 59 -14.14 -8.37 9.59
N GLN A 60 -13.17 -8.66 8.71
CA GLN A 60 -13.36 -8.46 7.27
C GLN A 60 -14.32 -9.48 6.68
N ILE A 61 -14.33 -10.72 7.15
CA ILE A 61 -15.30 -11.74 6.75
C ILE A 61 -16.71 -11.31 7.16
N GLU A 62 -16.91 -10.93 8.43
CA GLU A 62 -18.19 -10.41 8.92
C GLU A 62 -18.69 -9.24 8.08
N PHE A 63 -17.79 -8.30 7.76
CA PHE A 63 -18.13 -7.18 6.90
C PHE A 63 -18.51 -7.63 5.48
N ALA A 64 -17.76 -8.54 4.86
CA ALA A 64 -18.11 -9.11 3.56
C ALA A 64 -19.50 -9.78 3.56
N LEU A 65 -19.80 -10.59 4.59
CA LEU A 65 -21.09 -11.23 4.76
C LEU A 65 -22.22 -10.20 4.89
N SER A 66 -21.99 -9.11 5.62
CA SER A 66 -22.97 -8.01 5.73
C SER A 66 -23.27 -7.34 4.39
N LEU A 67 -22.28 -7.26 3.48
CA LEU A 67 -22.46 -6.71 2.13
C LEU A 67 -23.24 -7.67 1.24
N ILE A 68 -22.98 -8.98 1.36
CA ILE A 68 -23.70 -10.03 0.63
C ILE A 68 -25.17 -10.10 1.08
N ALA A 69 -25.44 -9.97 2.38
CA ALA A 69 -26.81 -9.97 2.90
C ALA A 69 -27.69 -8.87 2.25
N LYS A 70 -27.10 -7.71 1.92
CA LYS A 70 -27.80 -6.61 1.22
C LYS A 70 -28.22 -6.93 -0.21
N ILE A 71 -27.64 -7.96 -0.82
CA ILE A 71 -27.96 -8.46 -2.17
C ILE A 71 -28.56 -9.86 -2.13
N GLY A 72 -28.95 -10.34 -0.95
CA GLY A 72 -29.44 -11.71 -0.73
C GLY A 72 -30.70 -12.09 -1.51
N ASN A 73 -31.41 -11.10 -2.05
CA ASN A 73 -32.55 -11.27 -2.94
C ASN A 73 -32.16 -11.74 -4.36
N GLU A 74 -30.93 -11.46 -4.80
CA GLU A 74 -30.44 -11.81 -6.14
C GLU A 74 -29.26 -12.77 -6.11
N TYR A 75 -28.40 -12.67 -5.09
CA TYR A 75 -27.18 -13.46 -4.97
C TYR A 75 -26.95 -13.93 -3.55
N VAL A 76 -26.46 -15.17 -3.43
CA VAL A 76 -26.00 -15.77 -2.18
C VAL A 76 -24.53 -16.16 -2.27
N LEU A 77 -23.88 -16.28 -1.12
CA LEU A 77 -22.51 -16.78 -1.04
C LEU A 77 -22.47 -18.26 -1.47
N ALA A 78 -21.53 -18.61 -2.34
CA ALA A 78 -21.38 -19.95 -2.90
C ALA A 78 -20.10 -20.68 -2.45
N THR A 79 -19.22 -19.97 -1.75
CA THR A 79 -17.99 -20.51 -1.14
C THR A 79 -18.06 -20.41 0.38
N GLU A 80 -17.19 -21.12 1.08
CA GLU A 80 -17.03 -20.92 2.52
C GLU A 80 -16.50 -19.50 2.81
N PRO A 81 -16.96 -18.82 3.89
CA PRO A 81 -16.60 -17.43 4.17
C PRO A 81 -15.10 -17.19 4.39
N ASP A 82 -14.38 -18.19 4.90
CA ASP A 82 -12.94 -18.19 5.15
C ASP A 82 -12.09 -18.24 3.86
N LYS A 83 -12.68 -18.73 2.75
CA LYS A 83 -12.08 -18.72 1.41
C LYS A 83 -12.22 -17.39 0.67
N LEU A 84 -12.90 -16.41 1.25
CA LEU A 84 -12.98 -15.08 0.67
C LEU A 84 -11.59 -14.42 0.70
N THR A 85 -11.23 -13.78 -0.41
CA THR A 85 -9.97 -13.03 -0.50
C THR A 85 -10.22 -11.54 -0.40
N LEU A 86 -9.14 -10.78 -0.13
CA LEU A 86 -9.19 -9.32 -0.13
C LEU A 86 -9.74 -8.74 -1.44
N LYS A 87 -9.44 -9.36 -2.58
CA LYS A 87 -9.99 -8.97 -3.89
C LYS A 87 -11.51 -9.13 -3.96
N ASP A 88 -12.04 -10.20 -3.39
CA ASP A 88 -13.49 -10.45 -3.40
C ASP A 88 -14.20 -9.44 -2.50
N LEU A 89 -13.65 -9.14 -1.32
CA LEU A 89 -14.14 -8.07 -0.45
C LEU A 89 -14.12 -6.71 -1.15
N ASN A 90 -13.01 -6.35 -1.82
CA ASN A 90 -12.90 -5.09 -2.55
C ASN A 90 -13.96 -4.97 -3.65
N LYS A 91 -14.25 -6.06 -4.37
CA LYS A 91 -15.34 -6.13 -5.35
C LYS A 91 -16.70 -5.92 -4.69
N LEU A 92 -16.98 -6.59 -3.57
CA LEU A 92 -18.24 -6.41 -2.82
C LEU A 92 -18.42 -4.95 -2.37
N ILE A 93 -17.37 -4.31 -1.85
CA ILE A 93 -17.38 -2.89 -1.48
C ILE A 93 -17.66 -2.00 -2.69
N ALA A 94 -16.96 -2.24 -3.80
CA ALA A 94 -17.14 -1.49 -5.04
C ALA A 94 -18.56 -1.63 -5.59
N TYR A 95 -19.16 -2.82 -5.58
CA TYR A 95 -20.56 -2.99 -5.93
C TYR A 95 -21.46 -2.20 -4.99
N ASN A 96 -21.23 -2.28 -3.67
CA ASN A 96 -22.10 -1.59 -2.72
C ASN A 96 -22.10 -0.07 -2.94
N ARG A 97 -20.95 0.51 -3.32
CA ARG A 97 -20.76 1.94 -3.62
C ARG A 97 -21.29 2.36 -5.00
N TYR A 98 -20.99 1.60 -6.06
CA TYR A 98 -21.23 2.03 -7.44
C TYR A 98 -22.38 1.30 -8.15
N LYS A 99 -22.92 0.24 -7.55
CA LYS A 99 -24.01 -0.59 -8.10
C LYS A 99 -23.72 -1.19 -9.49
N ASN A 100 -22.45 -1.39 -9.83
CA ASN A 100 -22.05 -2.00 -11.11
C ASN A 100 -22.34 -3.51 -11.11
N LYS A 101 -23.40 -3.93 -11.80
CA LYS A 101 -23.83 -5.34 -11.90
C LYS A 101 -22.76 -6.28 -12.48
N GLY A 102 -21.86 -5.78 -13.32
CA GLY A 102 -20.74 -6.56 -13.87
C GLY A 102 -19.84 -7.14 -12.78
N ILE A 103 -19.73 -6.47 -11.63
CA ILE A 103 -18.97 -6.97 -10.49
C ILE A 103 -19.60 -8.25 -9.92
N LEU A 104 -20.93 -8.28 -9.75
CA LEU A 104 -21.62 -9.46 -9.24
C LEU A 104 -21.52 -10.63 -10.23
N ILE A 105 -21.64 -10.34 -11.53
CA ILE A 105 -21.45 -11.36 -12.59
C ILE A 105 -20.03 -11.95 -12.52
N ASN A 106 -19.01 -11.12 -12.34
CA ASN A 106 -17.62 -11.58 -12.22
C ASN A 106 -17.40 -12.43 -10.95
N LEU A 107 -17.96 -12.01 -9.81
CA LEU A 107 -17.93 -12.81 -8.58
C LEU A 107 -18.66 -14.15 -8.73
N ALA A 108 -19.78 -14.16 -9.48
CA ALA A 108 -20.52 -15.38 -9.78
C ALA A 108 -19.74 -16.32 -10.71
N LYS A 109 -19.10 -15.78 -11.77
CA LYS A 109 -18.23 -16.56 -12.65
C LYS A 109 -17.02 -17.17 -11.93
N LYS A 110 -16.48 -16.49 -10.91
CA LYS A 110 -15.41 -17.02 -10.05
C LYS A 110 -15.92 -18.08 -9.06
N GLY A 111 -17.23 -18.28 -8.93
CA GLY A 111 -17.83 -19.21 -7.96
C GLY A 111 -17.91 -18.66 -6.53
N VAL A 112 -17.65 -17.36 -6.34
CA VAL A 112 -17.78 -16.72 -5.01
C VAL A 112 -19.26 -16.51 -4.67
N LEU A 113 -20.04 -16.06 -5.65
CA LEU A 113 -21.49 -15.88 -5.51
C LEU A 113 -22.25 -16.86 -6.41
N ARG A 114 -23.50 -17.14 -6.04
CA ARG A 114 -24.46 -17.86 -6.89
C ARG A 114 -25.73 -17.03 -6.96
N LYS A 115 -26.30 -16.95 -8.17
CA LYS A 115 -27.59 -16.29 -8.36
C LYS A 115 -28.70 -17.14 -7.73
N VAL A 116 -29.64 -16.50 -7.03
CA VAL A 116 -30.82 -17.16 -6.46
C VAL A 116 -31.84 -17.42 -7.57
#